data_AF-A0A060BR61-F1
#
_entry.id   AF-A0A060BR61-F1
#
_cell.length_a   1.000
_cell.length_b   1.000
_cell.length_c   1.000
_cell.angle_alpha   90.00
_cell.angle_beta   90.00
_cell.angle_gamma   90.00
#
_symmetry.space_group_name_H-M   'P 1'
#
loop_
_entity.id
_entity.type
_entity.pdbx_description
1 polymer ?
#
loop_
_entity_poly.entity_id
_entity_poly.type
_entity_poly.pdbx_seq_one_letter_code
_entity_poly.pdbx_strand_id
1 'polypeptide(L)'
;MLVTTPEQAVIEGNFFSTAGAAILIEGDINYWFESGAVTDLLIRKNRFENCLSSAYAGDWGRAVIAIRPSFQPDGVESAPYHRNIRIEENTFVAFDYPVLYARSVGGLRFSGNQMVRGAAYAS
;
A
#
# COMPACT_ATOMS: atom_id res chain seq x y z
N MET A 1 -2.90 -1.24 -8.38
CA MET A 1 -1.65 -0.85 -9.05
C MET A 1 -0.49 -1.51 -8.32
N LEU A 2 0.45 -2.09 -9.07
CA LEU A 2 1.69 -2.66 -8.53
C LEU A 2 2.82 -1.64 -8.70
N VAL A 3 3.64 -1.43 -7.67
CA VAL A 3 4.76 -0.48 -7.68
C VAL A 3 6.03 -1.20 -7.25
N THR A 4 7.03 -1.25 -8.12
CA THR A 4 8.27 -2.03 -7.90
C THR A 4 9.54 -1.28 -8.31
N THR A 5 9.49 0.04 -8.52
CA THR A 5 10.65 0.79 -9.01
C THR A 5 11.60 1.23 -7.88
N PRO A 6 12.94 1.10 -8.04
CA PRO A 6 13.90 1.67 -7.11
C PRO A 6 14.07 3.20 -7.29
N GLU A 7 13.64 3.76 -8.42
CA GLU A 7 13.66 5.20 -8.69
C GLU A 7 12.57 5.94 -7.93
N GLN A 8 12.72 7.27 -7.84
CA GLN A 8 11.69 8.12 -7.26
C GLN A 8 10.39 8.03 -8.06
N ALA A 9 9.29 7.75 -7.37
CA ALA A 9 7.96 7.71 -7.98
C ALA A 9 6.95 8.58 -7.22
N VAL A 10 5.97 9.10 -7.96
CA VAL A 10 4.85 9.88 -7.42
C VAL A 10 3.53 9.32 -7.94
N ILE A 11 2.62 9.05 -7.02
CA ILE A 11 1.24 8.64 -7.30
C ILE A 11 0.36 9.75 -6.75
N GLU A 12 -0.11 10.64 -7.62
CA GLU A 12 -0.85 11.83 -7.22
C GLU A 12 -2.15 12.03 -8.01
N GLY A 13 -3.21 12.48 -7.32
CA GLY A 13 -4.44 12.94 -7.96
C GLY A 13 -5.33 11.85 -8.56
N ASN A 14 -5.16 10.59 -8.13
CA ASN A 14 -5.90 9.45 -8.67
C ASN A 14 -7.15 9.12 -7.86
N PHE A 15 -8.11 8.48 -8.52
CA PHE A 15 -9.26 7.83 -7.88
C PHE A 15 -9.11 6.30 -7.96
N PHE A 16 -9.24 5.63 -6.82
CA PHE A 16 -9.18 4.17 -6.72
C PHE A 16 -10.46 3.60 -6.13
N SER A 17 -11.01 2.59 -6.79
CA SER A 17 -12.12 1.75 -6.30
C SER A 17 -11.89 0.33 -6.79
N THR A 18 -11.39 -0.54 -5.91
CA THR A 18 -10.79 -1.84 -6.28
C THR A 18 -11.28 -2.98 -5.39
N ALA A 19 -11.46 -4.16 -5.97
CA ALA A 19 -11.85 -5.35 -5.21
C ALA A 19 -10.76 -5.82 -4.21
N GLY A 20 -9.49 -5.62 -4.55
CA GLY A 20 -8.32 -5.87 -3.71
C GLY A 20 -7.60 -4.58 -3.30
N ALA A 21 -6.32 -4.69 -2.91
CA ALA A 21 -5.49 -3.52 -2.60
C ALA A 21 -5.45 -2.55 -3.79
N ALA A 22 -5.62 -1.26 -3.51
CA ALA A 22 -5.52 -0.21 -4.51
C ALA A 22 -4.07 -0.03 -4.96
N ILE A 23 -3.15 -0.06 -4.00
CA ILE A 23 -1.71 0.02 -4.22
C ILE A 23 -1.06 -1.15 -3.49
N LEU A 24 -0.35 -1.97 -4.26
CA LEU A 24 0.50 -3.04 -3.78
C LEU A 24 1.95 -2.67 -4.06
N ILE A 25 2.75 -2.55 -3.02
CA ILE A 25 4.19 -2.35 -3.10
C ILE A 25 4.83 -3.67 -2.71
N GLU A 26 5.27 -4.38 -3.73
CA GLU A 26 5.97 -5.66 -3.59
C GLU A 26 7.40 -5.54 -4.12
N GLY A 27 8.22 -6.53 -3.75
CA GLY A 27 9.53 -6.72 -4.33
C GLY A 27 9.93 -8.15 -4.16
N ASP A 28 10.41 -8.75 -5.25
CA ASP A 28 10.73 -10.15 -5.32
C ASP A 28 12.12 -10.36 -5.92
N ILE A 29 12.97 -11.04 -5.16
CA ILE A 29 14.30 -11.47 -5.58
C ILE A 29 14.32 -12.93 -6.07
N ASN A 30 13.24 -13.70 -5.88
CA ASN A 30 13.26 -15.16 -6.01
C ASN A 30 12.34 -15.77 -7.08
N TYR A 31 11.15 -15.23 -7.36
CA TYR A 31 10.21 -15.82 -8.34
C TYR A 31 10.08 -15.03 -9.65
N TRP A 32 10.04 -13.70 -9.59
CA TRP A 32 9.69 -12.87 -10.73
C TRP A 32 10.81 -11.96 -11.25
N PHE A 33 11.99 -11.94 -10.60
CA PHE A 33 13.11 -11.03 -10.92
C PHE A 33 12.68 -9.56 -11.10
N GLU A 34 11.53 -9.18 -10.56
CA GLU A 34 10.71 -8.17 -11.24
C GLU A 34 11.22 -6.77 -10.98
N SER A 35 11.80 -6.49 -9.81
CA SER A 35 12.67 -5.34 -9.55
C SER A 35 12.94 -5.17 -8.05
N GLY A 36 14.00 -4.42 -7.76
CA GLY A 36 14.51 -4.21 -6.40
C GLY A 36 13.64 -3.32 -5.52
N ALA A 37 14.10 -3.16 -4.28
CA ALA A 37 13.46 -2.36 -3.25
C ALA A 37 13.05 -0.94 -3.70
N VAL A 38 11.78 -0.58 -3.46
CA VAL A 38 11.32 0.82 -3.51
C VAL A 38 12.09 1.69 -2.53
N THR A 39 12.67 2.80 -3.02
CA THR A 39 13.57 3.65 -2.21
C THR A 39 13.09 5.09 -1.98
N ASP A 40 12.15 5.61 -2.77
CA ASP A 40 11.44 6.87 -2.53
C ASP A 40 10.10 6.87 -3.29
N LEU A 41 9.00 6.92 -2.55
CA LEU A 41 7.66 6.92 -3.14
C LEU A 41 6.77 7.91 -2.41
N LEU A 42 6.14 8.79 -3.18
CA LEU A 42 5.13 9.72 -2.68
C LEU A 42 3.75 9.35 -3.21
N ILE A 43 2.84 8.96 -2.33
CA ILE A 43 1.42 8.71 -2.61
C ILE A 43 0.64 9.86 -2.01
N ARG A 44 0.14 10.79 -2.83
CA ARG A 44 -0.53 11.99 -2.30
C ARG A 44 -1.79 12.43 -3.02
N LYS A 45 -2.71 13.09 -2.29
CA LYS A 45 -3.93 13.68 -2.88
C LYS A 45 -4.74 12.70 -3.73
N ASN A 46 -4.69 11.41 -3.41
CA ASN A 46 -5.51 10.39 -4.05
C ASN A 46 -6.79 10.19 -3.23
N ARG A 47 -7.84 9.73 -3.89
CA ARG A 47 -9.10 9.32 -3.26
C ARG A 47 -9.28 7.81 -3.41
N PHE A 48 -9.28 7.10 -2.29
CA PHE A 48 -9.53 5.67 -2.21
C PHE A 48 -10.95 5.47 -1.68
N GLU A 49 -11.83 4.88 -2.46
CA GLU A 49 -13.24 4.69 -2.11
C GLU A 49 -13.67 3.27 -2.45
N ASN A 50 -14.27 2.57 -1.48
CA ASN A 50 -14.77 1.21 -1.66
C ASN A 50 -13.68 0.21 -2.14
N CYS A 51 -12.43 0.46 -1.76
CA CYS A 51 -11.34 -0.50 -1.93
C CYS A 51 -11.48 -1.69 -0.97
N LEU A 52 -10.88 -2.83 -1.32
CA LEU A 52 -11.01 -4.10 -0.59
C LEU A 52 -12.44 -4.66 -0.51
N SER A 53 -13.27 -4.42 -1.52
CA SER A 53 -14.67 -4.89 -1.52
C SER A 53 -14.84 -6.41 -1.67
N SER A 54 -13.77 -7.17 -1.97
CA SER A 54 -13.83 -8.64 -2.05
C SER A 54 -13.17 -9.32 -0.85
N ALA A 55 -13.91 -10.23 -0.21
CA ALA A 55 -13.40 -11.10 0.86
C ALA A 55 -12.29 -12.07 0.40
N TYR A 56 -12.09 -12.23 -0.92
CA TYR A 56 -11.12 -13.15 -1.51
C TYR A 56 -9.75 -12.53 -1.80
N ALA A 57 -9.46 -11.33 -1.29
CA ALA A 57 -8.22 -10.63 -1.65
C ALA A 57 -6.93 -11.29 -1.10
N GLY A 58 -7.03 -12.34 -0.27
CA GLY A 58 -5.89 -13.18 0.14
C GLY A 58 -4.74 -12.36 0.77
N ASP A 59 -3.50 -12.77 0.52
CA ASP A 59 -2.32 -12.05 1.03
C ASP A 59 -2.06 -10.68 0.35
N TRP A 60 -2.67 -10.42 -0.81
CA TRP A 60 -2.62 -9.14 -1.53
C TRP A 60 -3.71 -8.14 -1.09
N GLY A 61 -4.56 -8.55 -0.14
CA GLY A 61 -5.75 -7.85 0.31
C GLY A 61 -5.70 -7.33 1.73
N ARG A 62 -4.52 -7.29 2.35
CA ARG A 62 -4.40 -6.98 3.79
C ARG A 62 -4.79 -5.54 4.14
N ALA A 63 -4.69 -4.62 3.18
CA ALA A 63 -5.03 -3.23 3.34
C ALA A 63 -5.28 -2.54 1.99
N VAL A 64 -5.89 -1.35 2.00
CA VAL A 64 -6.05 -0.51 0.80
C VAL A 64 -4.69 -0.21 0.15
N ILE A 65 -3.68 0.09 0.97
CA ILE A 65 -2.27 0.17 0.58
C ILE A 65 -1.50 -0.90 1.34
N ALA A 66 -0.92 -1.85 0.62
CA ALA A 66 -0.12 -2.93 1.19
C ALA A 66 1.35 -2.82 0.76
N ILE A 67 2.26 -2.85 1.73
CA ILE A 67 3.71 -2.72 1.53
C ILE A 67 4.41 -3.93 2.16
N ARG A 68 5.03 -4.77 1.34
CA ARG A 68 5.78 -5.93 1.83
C ARG A 68 6.72 -6.49 0.76
N PRO A 69 7.89 -7.04 1.15
CA PRO A 69 8.60 -7.95 0.28
C PRO A 69 7.81 -9.26 0.05
N SER A 70 8.12 -9.97 -1.03
CA SER A 70 7.60 -11.33 -1.31
C SER A 70 8.10 -12.35 -0.29
N PHE A 71 9.29 -12.13 0.27
CA PHE A 71 9.90 -12.95 1.31
C PHE A 71 9.52 -12.50 2.73
N GLN A 72 9.72 -13.38 3.70
CA GLN A 72 9.59 -13.08 5.12
C GLN A 72 10.94 -12.60 5.64
N PRO A 73 11.08 -11.38 6.19
CA PRO A 73 12.30 -10.95 6.86
C PRO A 73 12.60 -11.88 8.05
N ASP A 74 13.88 -12.16 8.29
CA ASP A 74 14.36 -13.07 9.33
C ASP A 74 14.02 -12.61 10.75
N GLY A 75 13.73 -11.32 10.94
CA GLY A 75 13.27 -10.79 12.21
C GLY A 75 13.05 -9.28 12.18
N VAL A 76 12.69 -8.71 13.33
CA VAL A 76 12.53 -7.26 13.53
C VAL A 76 13.85 -6.48 13.40
N GLU A 77 14.99 -7.15 13.61
CA GLU A 77 16.33 -6.57 13.46
C GLU A 77 16.82 -6.53 11.99
N SER A 78 16.09 -7.15 11.06
CA SER A 78 16.46 -7.14 9.65
C SER A 78 16.37 -5.71 9.09
N ALA A 79 17.36 -5.33 8.29
CA ALA A 79 17.34 -4.05 7.59
C ALA A 79 16.05 -3.92 6.74
N PRO A 80 15.37 -2.76 6.77
CA PRO A 80 14.17 -2.57 5.96
C PRO A 80 14.47 -2.74 4.48
N TYR A 81 13.61 -3.51 3.80
CA TYR A 81 13.71 -3.74 2.37
C TYR A 81 13.31 -2.48 1.61
N HIS A 82 12.12 -1.94 1.86
CA HIS A 82 11.66 -0.67 1.30
C HIS A 82 12.06 0.52 2.17
N ARG A 83 12.16 1.71 1.58
CA ARG A 83 12.42 2.94 2.33
C ARG A 83 11.76 4.18 1.74
N ASN A 84 11.62 5.20 2.59
CA ASN A 84 11.15 6.55 2.27
C ASN A 84 9.81 6.60 1.51
N ILE A 85 8.83 5.86 2.02
CA ILE A 85 7.47 5.88 1.47
C ILE A 85 6.64 6.90 2.25
N ARG A 86 6.07 7.88 1.54
CA ARG A 86 5.25 8.96 2.10
C ARG A 86 3.84 8.85 1.55
N ILE A 87 2.87 8.71 2.44
CA ILE A 87 1.45 8.61 2.13
C ILE A 87 0.77 9.83 2.76
N GLU A 88 0.50 10.84 1.94
CA GLU A 88 0.20 12.19 2.43
C GLU A 88 -1.05 12.78 1.79
N GLU A 89 -1.88 13.49 2.57
CA GLU A 89 -3.02 14.26 2.02
C GLU A 89 -4.01 13.45 1.17
N ASN A 90 -4.11 12.13 1.38
CA ASN A 90 -5.08 11.28 0.67
C ASN A 90 -6.42 11.24 1.43
N THR A 91 -7.50 10.95 0.71
CA THR A 91 -8.82 10.67 1.29
C THR A 91 -9.13 9.19 1.19
N PHE A 92 -9.39 8.55 2.33
CA PHE A 92 -9.84 7.16 2.40
C PHE A 92 -11.30 7.13 2.83
N VAL A 93 -12.18 6.71 1.92
CA VAL A 93 -13.60 6.44 2.18
C VAL A 93 -13.75 4.93 2.35
N ALA A 94 -13.72 4.47 3.59
CA ALA A 94 -13.69 3.03 3.91
C ALA A 94 -14.64 2.68 5.06
N PHE A 95 -15.04 1.41 5.13
CA PHE A 95 -15.84 0.85 6.22
C PHE A 95 -15.10 -0.37 6.78
N ASP A 96 -14.58 -0.27 8.00
CA ASP A 96 -14.03 -1.35 8.82
C ASP A 96 -12.84 -2.17 8.25
N TYR A 97 -12.20 -1.74 7.16
CA TYR A 97 -11.00 -2.39 6.60
C TYR A 97 -9.69 -1.64 6.95
N PRO A 98 -8.55 -2.36 7.08
CA PRO A 98 -7.24 -1.72 7.24
C PRO A 98 -6.90 -0.83 6.05
N VAL A 99 -6.51 0.41 6.31
CA VAL A 99 -6.07 1.35 5.26
C VAL A 99 -4.62 1.10 4.85
N LEU A 100 -3.77 0.74 5.81
CA LEU A 100 -2.34 0.55 5.59
C LEU A 100 -1.86 -0.73 6.27
N TYR A 101 -1.18 -1.57 5.52
CA TYR A 101 -0.38 -2.67 6.02
C TYR A 101 1.05 -2.47 5.52
N ALA A 102 2.02 -2.45 6.42
CA ALA A 102 3.43 -2.25 6.07
C ALA A 102 4.35 -3.20 6.83
N ARG A 103 5.29 -3.80 6.10
CA ARG A 103 6.34 -4.66 6.64
C ARG A 103 7.67 -4.37 5.93
N SER A 104 8.75 -4.35 6.69
CA SER A 104 10.12 -4.13 6.18
C SER A 104 10.24 -2.80 5.42
N VAL A 105 9.79 -1.71 6.07
CA VAL A 105 9.82 -0.35 5.51
C VAL A 105 10.48 0.60 6.49
N GLY A 106 11.55 1.27 6.07
CA GLY A 106 12.22 2.34 6.82
C GLY A 106 11.72 3.72 6.39
N GLY A 107 11.53 4.66 7.31
CA GLY A 107 11.12 6.03 6.94
C GLY A 107 9.71 6.13 6.34
N LEU A 108 8.78 5.27 6.77
CA LEU A 108 7.38 5.34 6.38
C LEU A 108 6.68 6.53 7.06
N ARG A 109 6.05 7.40 6.27
CA ARG A 109 5.26 8.52 6.77
C ARG A 109 3.82 8.41 6.31
N PHE A 110 2.88 8.46 7.25
CA PHE A 110 1.44 8.49 6.98
C PHE A 110 0.85 9.72 7.66
N SER A 111 0.67 10.82 6.93
CA SER A 111 0.33 12.12 7.55
C SER A 111 -0.63 12.96 6.71
N GLY A 112 -1.54 13.70 7.37
CA GLY A 112 -2.48 14.59 6.68
C GLY A 112 -3.56 13.87 5.87
N ASN A 113 -3.68 12.54 5.99
CA ASN A 113 -4.71 11.77 5.32
C ASN A 113 -6.06 11.94 6.04
N GLN A 114 -7.13 12.05 5.27
CA GLN A 114 -8.50 12.11 5.79
C GLN A 114 -9.14 10.73 5.77
N MET A 115 -9.70 10.32 6.91
CA MET A 115 -10.48 9.09 7.05
C MET A 115 -11.95 9.44 7.08
N VAL A 116 -12.71 8.94 6.11
CA VAL A 116 -14.15 9.11 6.00
C VAL A 116 -14.79 7.74 6.13
N ARG A 117 -15.76 7.61 7.04
CA ARG A 117 -16.55 6.39 7.15
C ARG A 117 -17.45 6.29 5.91
N GLY A 118 -17.26 5.25 5.10
CA GLY A 118 -18.14 4.95 3.98
C GLY A 118 -19.52 4.46 4.45
N ALA A 119 -20.54 4.57 3.61
CA ALA A 119 -21.78 3.84 3.86
C ALA A 119 -21.51 2.34 3.61
N ALA A 120 -21.85 1.47 4.55
CA ALA A 120 -21.74 0.03 4.35
C ALA A 120 -22.51 -0.37 3.09
N TYR A 121 -21.90 -1.18 2.21
CA TYR A 121 -22.71 -2.07 1.39
C TYR A 121 -23.39 -3.02 2.35
N ALA A 122 -24.63 -2.69 2.75
CA ALA A 122 -25.47 -3.59 3.51
C ALA A 122 -25.74 -4.81 2.62
N SER A 123 -25.03 -5.91 2.88
CA SER A 123 -25.39 -7.25 2.41
C SER A 123 -26.18 -7.95 3.50
#